data_AF-A0A1S2PPB0-F1
#
_entry.id   AF-A0A1S2PPB0-F1
#
_cell.length_a   1.000
_cell.length_b   1.000
_cell.length_c   1.000
_cell.angle_alpha   90.00
_cell.angle_beta   90.00
_cell.angle_gamma   90.00
#
_symmetry.space_group_name_H-M   'P 1'
#
loop_
_entity.id
_entity.type
_entity.pdbx_description
1 polymer ?
#
loop_
_entity_poly.entity_id
_entity_poly.type
_entity_poly.pdbx_seq_one_letter_code
_entity_poly.pdbx_strand_id
1 'polypeptide(L)'
;MTVTIADAYDARLYAQARHEAEPTGALFTASPRPAPLTARQQRLNFELLGQAISPRHQAPPTDPEPTAIRALTIKPPWSDLIALQDEQLAKRIENRVWTTNWRGTLLIHGGQTIDKQALALPAVREVLPDDYEPIQGHIVAVADLAGVHADDGACTRWSEYGCFHWELRNVQTLQQPVHATGSQRLWKPNRQLLDQITAANPALTTRLSG
;
A
#
# COMPACT_ATOMS: atom_id res chain seq x y z
N MET A 1 7.82 -34.94 26.29
CA MET A 1 8.91 -34.19 25.64
C MET A 1 8.25 -33.16 24.75
N THR A 2 8.37 -31.90 25.16
CA THR A 2 7.88 -30.70 24.49
C THR A 2 8.87 -30.27 23.40
N VAL A 3 8.36 -30.04 22.18
CA VAL A 3 8.98 -29.20 21.15
C VAL A 3 7.90 -28.28 20.60
N THR A 4 8.28 -27.03 20.38
CA THR A 4 7.53 -25.79 20.37
C THR A 4 7.12 -25.30 18.98
N ILE A 5 6.18 -24.33 18.99
CA ILE A 5 5.77 -23.39 17.94
C ILE A 5 6.96 -22.90 17.09
N ALA A 6 6.83 -22.96 15.76
CA ALA A 6 7.46 -22.13 14.72
C ALA A 6 7.91 -22.98 13.51
N ASP A 7 6.99 -23.37 12.63
CA ASP A 7 7.35 -23.65 11.24
C ASP A 7 6.68 -22.59 10.36
N ALA A 8 7.56 -21.67 9.96
CA ALA A 8 7.33 -20.46 9.21
C ALA A 8 6.45 -20.70 7.99
N TYR A 9 5.31 -20.02 7.96
CA TYR A 9 4.55 -19.87 6.75
C TYR A 9 5.33 -18.94 5.80
N ASP A 10 5.84 -19.52 4.72
CA ASP A 10 6.72 -18.88 3.74
C ASP A 10 5.94 -17.92 2.82
N ALA A 11 6.07 -16.62 3.08
CA ALA A 11 5.54 -15.55 2.23
C ALA A 11 6.07 -15.58 0.77
N ARG A 12 7.11 -16.37 0.47
CA ARG A 12 7.63 -16.54 -0.91
C ARG A 12 6.71 -17.36 -1.81
N LEU A 13 6.07 -18.40 -1.28
CA LEU A 13 5.08 -19.20 -2.01
C LEU A 13 3.91 -18.32 -2.50
N TYR A 14 3.61 -17.28 -1.74
CA TYR A 14 2.56 -16.34 -2.05
C TYR A 14 2.90 -15.38 -3.19
N ALA A 15 4.16 -14.93 -3.26
CA ALA A 15 4.67 -14.15 -4.39
C ALA A 15 4.79 -15.01 -5.66
N GLN A 16 5.10 -16.30 -5.51
CA GLN A 16 5.16 -17.29 -6.59
C GLN A 16 3.80 -17.58 -7.22
N ALA A 17 2.75 -17.74 -6.42
CA ALA A 17 1.39 -18.03 -6.88
C ALA A 17 0.74 -16.91 -7.71
N ARG A 18 1.32 -15.69 -7.73
CA ARG A 18 0.87 -14.61 -8.64
C ARG A 18 1.53 -14.67 -10.02
N HIS A 19 2.63 -15.41 -10.15
CA HIS A 19 3.38 -15.58 -11.39
C HIS A 19 3.01 -16.86 -12.16
N GLU A 20 2.26 -17.79 -11.56
CA GLU A 20 1.88 -19.06 -12.16
C GLU A 20 0.43 -19.03 -12.70
N ALA A 21 0.23 -18.29 -13.79
CA ALA A 21 -0.81 -18.61 -14.76
C ALA A 21 -0.13 -19.27 -15.96
N GLU A 22 -0.06 -20.60 -15.92
CA GLU A 22 0.52 -21.47 -16.95
C GLU A 22 -0.31 -21.44 -18.25
N PRO A 23 0.28 -21.70 -19.43
CA PRO A 23 0.53 -23.10 -19.76
C PRO A 23 1.88 -23.38 -20.43
N THR A 24 2.49 -24.49 -20.01
CA THR A 24 2.92 -25.64 -20.84
C THR A 24 4.35 -26.07 -20.51
N GLY A 25 4.45 -27.15 -19.73
CA GLY A 25 5.33 -28.27 -20.05
C GLY A 25 6.79 -28.20 -19.59
N ALA A 26 7.10 -29.12 -18.67
CA ALA A 26 8.41 -29.74 -18.39
C ALA A 26 9.38 -29.07 -17.38
N LEU A 27 9.49 -29.74 -16.22
CA LEU A 27 10.69 -30.01 -15.42
C LEU A 27 11.63 -28.83 -15.07
N PHE A 28 11.48 -28.25 -13.86
CA PHE A 28 12.44 -27.29 -13.30
C PHE A 28 13.47 -27.96 -12.38
N THR A 29 14.74 -27.96 -12.80
CA THR A 29 15.90 -27.87 -11.91
C THR A 29 16.03 -26.40 -11.45
N ALA A 30 16.05 -26.16 -10.13
CA ALA A 30 16.07 -24.81 -9.56
C ALA A 30 17.33 -24.01 -9.98
N SER A 31 17.13 -22.88 -10.65
CA SER A 31 18.18 -21.87 -10.90
C SER A 31 18.33 -20.93 -9.69
N PRO A 32 19.53 -20.35 -9.45
CA PRO A 32 19.79 -19.54 -8.27
C PRO A 32 19.01 -18.21 -8.29
N ARG A 33 18.53 -17.84 -7.10
CA ARG A 33 17.74 -16.63 -6.80
C ARG A 33 18.51 -15.34 -7.17
N PRO A 34 17.92 -14.35 -7.87
CA PRO A 34 18.60 -13.08 -8.13
C PRO A 34 18.68 -12.22 -6.86
N ALA A 35 19.77 -11.47 -6.73
CA ALA A 35 19.97 -10.51 -5.63
C ALA A 35 18.95 -9.34 -5.70
N PRO A 36 18.69 -8.64 -4.57
CA PRO A 36 17.84 -7.46 -4.57
C PRO A 36 18.34 -6.41 -5.57
N LEU A 37 17.41 -5.70 -6.20
CA LEU A 37 17.75 -4.66 -7.17
C LEU A 37 18.44 -3.49 -6.47
N THR A 38 19.60 -3.13 -6.97
CA THR A 38 20.31 -1.91 -6.56
C THR A 38 19.46 -0.67 -6.88
N ALA A 39 19.68 0.44 -6.16
CA ALA A 39 19.01 1.73 -6.44
C ALA A 39 19.13 2.17 -7.91
N ARG A 40 20.24 1.81 -8.58
CA ARG A 40 20.44 2.04 -10.02
C ARG A 40 19.49 1.20 -10.88
N GLN A 41 19.31 -0.08 -10.56
CA GLN A 41 18.39 -0.97 -11.27
C GLN A 41 16.93 -0.57 -11.04
N GLN A 42 16.59 -0.10 -9.83
CA GLN A 42 15.27 0.45 -9.53
C GLN A 42 14.98 1.70 -10.38
N ARG A 43 15.95 2.63 -10.51
CA ARG A 43 15.82 3.79 -11.42
C ARG A 43 15.66 3.35 -12.88
N LEU A 44 16.41 2.36 -13.34
CA LEU A 44 16.29 1.85 -14.71
C LEU A 44 14.92 1.22 -14.99
N ASN A 45 14.38 0.46 -14.03
CA ASN A 45 13.03 -0.09 -14.13
C ASN A 45 11.97 1.01 -14.19
N PHE A 46 12.15 2.09 -13.44
CA PHE A 46 11.28 3.27 -13.52
C PHE A 46 11.31 3.91 -14.91
N GLU A 47 12.49 4.06 -15.50
CA GLU A 47 12.66 4.60 -16.86
C GLU A 47 12.02 3.71 -17.92
N LEU A 48 12.19 2.39 -17.82
CA LEU A 48 11.59 1.40 -18.74
C LEU A 48 10.05 1.35 -18.64
N LEU A 49 9.50 1.41 -17.42
CA LEU A 49 8.05 1.50 -17.22
C LEU A 49 7.47 2.81 -17.74
N GLY A 50 8.23 3.91 -17.64
CA GLY A 50 7.87 5.21 -18.20
C GLY A 50 7.82 5.22 -19.73
N GLN A 51 8.59 4.36 -20.40
CA GLN A 51 8.63 4.25 -21.87
C GLN A 51 7.52 3.36 -22.45
N ALA A 52 6.98 2.42 -21.66
CA ALA A 52 5.92 1.49 -22.08
C ALA A 52 4.48 2.06 -21.98
N ILE A 53 4.31 3.27 -21.44
CA ILE A 53 3.01 3.93 -21.24
C ILE A 53 2.93 5.14 -22.19
N SER A 54 1.82 5.25 -22.93
CA SER A 54 1.52 6.30 -23.91
C SER A 54 2.01 7.71 -23.51
N PRO A 55 2.43 8.56 -24.50
CA PRO A 55 3.15 9.83 -24.29
C PRO A 55 2.35 10.96 -23.60
N ARG A 56 1.19 10.67 -23.00
CA ARG A 56 0.38 11.64 -22.24
C ARG A 56 0.88 11.91 -20.82
N HIS A 57 1.88 11.16 -20.33
CA HIS A 57 2.35 11.28 -18.94
C HIS A 57 3.79 11.82 -18.90
N GLN A 58 3.92 13.12 -19.12
CA GLN A 58 5.17 13.85 -18.88
C GLN A 58 5.52 13.80 -17.39
N ALA A 59 6.83 13.59 -17.13
CA ALA A 59 7.67 13.87 -15.97
C ALA A 59 7.04 13.87 -14.54
N PRO A 60 7.80 13.44 -13.50
CA PRO A 60 7.38 13.73 -12.12
C PRO A 60 7.13 15.24 -12.01
N PRO A 61 5.94 15.69 -11.58
CA PRO A 61 5.71 17.09 -11.31
C PRO A 61 6.76 17.51 -10.29
N THR A 62 7.61 18.47 -10.65
CA THR A 62 8.38 19.24 -9.68
C THR A 62 7.36 20.12 -8.96
N ASP A 63 6.53 19.55 -8.06
CA ASP A 63 5.38 20.21 -7.45
C ASP A 63 5.84 21.44 -6.66
N PRO A 64 5.58 22.68 -7.13
CA PRO A 64 5.56 23.85 -6.26
C PRO A 64 4.12 24.01 -5.75
N GLU A 65 3.94 24.13 -4.43
CA GLU A 65 2.69 24.43 -3.70
C GLU A 65 1.84 23.25 -3.13
N PRO A 66 1.26 23.43 -1.93
CA PRO A 66 1.40 22.53 -0.80
C PRO A 66 0.01 22.18 -0.30
N THR A 67 -0.74 21.37 -1.04
CA THR A 67 -1.92 20.79 -0.39
C THR A 67 -1.38 19.87 0.71
N ALA A 68 -1.62 20.24 1.96
CA ALA A 68 -1.26 19.43 3.13
C ALA A 68 -1.98 18.08 3.09
N ILE A 69 -3.05 17.97 2.28
CA ILE A 69 -3.87 16.77 2.15
C ILE A 69 -3.77 16.20 0.73
N ARG A 70 -3.38 14.93 0.64
CA ARG A 70 -3.50 14.12 -0.57
C ARG A 70 -4.21 12.82 -0.24
N ALA A 71 -4.49 12.02 -1.26
CA ALA A 71 -5.05 10.70 -1.10
C ALA A 71 -4.29 9.68 -1.95
N LEU A 72 -4.34 8.42 -1.51
CA LEU A 72 -3.72 7.30 -2.21
C LEU A 72 -4.70 6.13 -2.27
N THR A 73 -4.93 5.62 -3.48
CA THR A 73 -5.72 4.41 -3.69
C THR A 73 -4.86 3.17 -3.48
N ILE A 74 -5.34 2.28 -2.61
CA ILE A 74 -4.68 1.05 -2.18
C ILE A 74 -5.70 -0.07 -2.26
N LYS A 75 -5.35 -1.22 -2.85
CA LYS A 75 -6.28 -2.35 -2.96
C LYS A 75 -6.56 -2.94 -1.57
N PRO A 76 -7.82 -3.18 -1.18
CA PRO A 76 -8.11 -4.04 -0.04
C PRO A 76 -7.54 -5.45 -0.28
N PRO A 77 -7.07 -6.17 0.73
CA PRO A 77 -7.13 -5.85 2.16
C PRO A 77 -6.06 -4.86 2.65
N TRP A 78 -5.10 -4.46 1.81
CA TRP A 78 -3.97 -3.64 2.25
C TRP A 78 -4.38 -2.28 2.82
N SER A 79 -5.40 -1.64 2.22
CA SER A 79 -6.00 -0.40 2.74
C SER A 79 -6.54 -0.57 4.16
N ASP A 80 -7.14 -1.72 4.44
CA ASP A 80 -7.87 -1.98 5.67
C ASP A 80 -6.88 -2.41 6.76
N LEU A 81 -5.83 -3.15 6.38
CA LEU A 81 -4.67 -3.44 7.23
C LEU A 81 -3.93 -2.15 7.64
N ILE A 82 -3.88 -1.13 6.78
CA ILE A 82 -3.38 0.20 7.16
C ILE A 82 -4.34 0.83 8.18
N ALA A 83 -5.65 0.75 7.95
CA ALA A 83 -6.66 1.37 8.81
C ALA A 83 -6.74 0.78 10.22
N LEU A 84 -6.23 -0.44 10.46
CA LEU A 84 -6.23 -1.07 11.78
C LEU A 84 -5.62 -0.17 12.86
N GLN A 85 -6.25 -0.20 14.04
CA GLN A 85 -5.80 0.54 15.22
C GLN A 85 -4.69 -0.18 16.01
N ASP A 86 -4.59 -1.51 15.89
CA ASP A 86 -3.56 -2.28 16.57
C ASP A 86 -2.19 -2.02 15.92
N GLU A 87 -1.35 -1.21 16.57
CA GLU A 87 -0.02 -0.84 16.07
C GLU A 87 0.94 -2.04 15.91
N GLN A 88 0.70 -3.18 16.55
CA GLN A 88 1.55 -4.36 16.40
C GLN A 88 1.22 -5.14 15.11
N LEU A 89 -0.04 -5.08 14.68
CA LEU A 89 -0.53 -5.82 13.52
C LEU A 89 -0.66 -4.94 12.28
N ALA A 90 -0.92 -3.65 12.45
CA ALA A 90 -1.28 -2.78 11.36
C ALA A 90 -0.13 -2.54 10.35
N LYS A 91 -0.51 -2.32 9.10
CA LYS A 91 0.43 -2.02 8.01
C LYS A 91 0.79 -0.53 8.02
N ARG A 92 1.86 -0.16 8.72
CA ARG A 92 2.37 1.24 8.76
C ARG A 92 3.36 1.58 7.65
N ILE A 93 3.73 0.59 6.83
CA ILE A 93 4.55 0.78 5.63
C ILE A 93 3.69 0.51 4.41
N GLU A 94 3.59 1.48 3.50
CA GLU A 94 3.04 1.28 2.17
C GLU A 94 4.17 1.03 1.15
N ASN A 95 4.04 -0.01 0.34
CA ASN A 95 5.09 -0.42 -0.62
C ASN A 95 4.79 0.17 -1.99
N ARG A 96 5.75 0.89 -2.57
CA ARG A 96 5.60 1.47 -3.92
C ARG A 96 6.87 1.33 -4.74
N VAL A 97 6.73 1.03 -6.02
CA VAL A 97 7.84 1.04 -6.99
C VAL A 97 8.28 2.46 -7.40
N TRP A 98 7.70 3.49 -6.78
CA TRP A 98 7.99 4.90 -7.04
C TRP A 98 8.01 5.67 -5.72
N THR A 99 8.68 6.83 -5.73
CA THR A 99 8.90 7.67 -4.55
C THR A 99 8.26 9.05 -4.72
N THR A 100 8.17 9.79 -3.61
CA THR A 100 7.69 11.17 -3.55
C THR A 100 8.44 11.95 -2.49
N ASN A 101 8.64 13.25 -2.74
CA ASN A 101 9.16 14.19 -1.74
C ASN A 101 8.05 14.84 -0.90
N TRP A 102 6.78 14.67 -1.29
CA TRP A 102 5.65 15.24 -0.55
C TRP A 102 5.45 14.54 0.80
N ARG A 103 5.14 15.32 1.83
CA ARG A 103 4.82 14.88 3.19
C ARG A 103 3.60 15.65 3.68
N GLY A 104 2.72 14.99 4.42
CA GLY A 104 1.47 15.59 4.88
C GLY A 104 0.38 14.55 5.16
N THR A 105 -0.83 15.04 5.37
CA THR A 105 -2.04 14.26 5.62
C THR A 105 -2.43 13.46 4.37
N LEU A 106 -2.48 12.15 4.49
CA LEU A 106 -2.80 11.21 3.44
C LEU A 106 -4.13 10.51 3.74
N LEU A 107 -5.13 10.70 2.89
CA LEU A 107 -6.33 9.87 2.90
C LEU A 107 -6.01 8.50 2.29
N ILE A 108 -6.40 7.44 2.99
CA ILE A 108 -6.27 6.06 2.53
C ILE A 108 -7.58 5.66 1.88
N HIS A 109 -7.55 5.44 0.56
CA HIS A 109 -8.71 5.01 -0.21
C HIS A 109 -8.62 3.51 -0.50
N GLY A 110 -9.63 2.76 -0.07
CA GLY A 110 -9.83 1.37 -0.46
C GLY A 110 -10.25 1.31 -1.93
N GLY A 111 -9.39 0.77 -2.77
CA GLY A 111 -9.66 0.62 -4.20
C GLY A 111 -10.87 -0.28 -4.48
N GLN A 112 -11.44 -0.16 -5.68
CA GLN A 112 -12.58 -0.98 -6.10
C GLN A 112 -12.21 -2.46 -6.33
N THR A 113 -10.93 -2.77 -6.50
CA THR A 113 -10.48 -4.14 -6.76
C THR A 113 -9.80 -4.70 -5.52
N ILE A 114 -10.33 -5.81 -5.01
CA ILE A 114 -9.70 -6.59 -3.95
C ILE A 114 -8.51 -7.33 -4.53
N ASP A 115 -7.41 -7.27 -3.80
CA ASP A 115 -6.28 -8.13 -4.00
C ASP A 115 -6.55 -9.51 -3.36
N LYS A 116 -7.31 -10.34 -4.08
CA LYS A 116 -7.74 -11.68 -3.62
C LYS A 116 -6.58 -12.55 -3.19
N GLN A 117 -5.45 -12.35 -3.84
CA GLN A 117 -4.26 -13.06 -3.47
C GLN A 117 -3.85 -12.61 -2.05
N ALA A 118 -3.73 -11.33 -1.71
CA ALA A 118 -3.33 -10.93 -0.36
C ALA A 118 -4.14 -11.57 0.79
N LEU A 119 -5.42 -11.88 0.59
CA LEU A 119 -6.27 -12.59 1.56
C LEU A 119 -5.78 -13.99 1.95
N ALA A 120 -5.07 -14.69 1.07
CA ALA A 120 -4.53 -16.01 1.38
C ALA A 120 -3.14 -15.98 2.01
N LEU A 121 -2.54 -14.79 2.20
CA LEU A 121 -1.31 -14.66 2.98
C LEU A 121 -1.56 -14.99 4.46
N PRO A 122 -0.63 -15.66 5.15
CA PRO A 122 -0.75 -15.98 6.58
C PRO A 122 -0.76 -14.73 7.40
N ALA A 123 0.17 -13.84 7.10
CA ALA A 123 0.32 -12.60 7.83
C ALA A 123 -0.98 -11.80 7.76
N VAL A 124 -1.75 -11.92 6.68
CA VAL A 124 -3.06 -11.29 6.54
C VAL A 124 -4.14 -12.09 7.27
N ARG A 125 -4.17 -13.42 7.13
CA ARG A 125 -5.13 -14.30 7.82
C ARG A 125 -4.98 -14.35 9.34
N GLU A 126 -3.79 -14.08 9.85
CA GLU A 126 -3.51 -13.93 11.29
C GLU A 126 -4.16 -12.65 11.84
N VAL A 127 -4.30 -11.63 11.00
CA VAL A 127 -4.72 -10.29 11.40
C VAL A 127 -6.20 -10.05 11.12
N LEU A 128 -6.70 -10.51 9.98
CA LEU A 128 -8.07 -10.33 9.57
C LEU A 128 -8.91 -11.54 10.00
N PRO A 129 -10.12 -11.32 10.55
CA PRO A 129 -11.01 -12.41 10.92
C PRO A 129 -11.54 -13.15 9.68
N ASP A 130 -12.04 -14.38 9.89
CA ASP A 130 -12.56 -15.21 8.81
C ASP A 130 -13.78 -14.59 8.09
N ASP A 131 -14.54 -13.74 8.78
CA ASP A 131 -15.70 -12.99 8.27
C ASP A 131 -15.34 -11.55 7.82
N TYR A 132 -14.06 -11.29 7.56
CA TYR A 132 -13.59 -9.99 7.07
C TYR A 132 -14.24 -9.60 5.73
N GLU A 133 -14.89 -8.43 5.73
CA GLU A 133 -15.48 -7.82 4.54
C GLU A 133 -14.65 -6.60 4.10
N PRO A 134 -14.07 -6.60 2.88
CA PRO A 134 -13.23 -5.51 2.41
C PRO A 134 -13.99 -4.20 2.16
N ILE A 135 -13.40 -3.07 2.57
CA ILE A 135 -13.99 -1.75 2.34
C ILE A 135 -13.55 -1.20 0.97
N GLN A 136 -14.34 -1.47 -0.07
CA GLN A 136 -14.06 -1.04 -1.44
C GLN A 136 -14.69 0.31 -1.77
N GLY A 137 -13.97 1.17 -2.50
CA GLY A 137 -14.47 2.44 -3.02
C GLY A 137 -14.64 3.56 -1.99
N HIS A 138 -14.13 3.40 -0.77
CA HIS A 138 -14.28 4.38 0.30
C HIS A 138 -12.93 4.86 0.83
N ILE A 139 -12.91 6.06 1.41
CA ILE A 139 -11.85 6.47 2.32
C ILE A 139 -12.03 5.68 3.61
N VAL A 140 -10.98 4.98 4.03
CA VAL A 140 -11.00 4.07 5.19
C VAL A 140 -10.18 4.60 6.36
N ALA A 141 -9.17 5.42 6.09
CA ALA A 141 -8.33 6.02 7.12
C ALA A 141 -7.73 7.35 6.67
N VAL A 142 -7.21 8.10 7.65
CA VAL A 142 -6.32 9.24 7.45
C VAL A 142 -4.99 8.92 8.13
N ALA A 143 -3.88 9.15 7.44
CA ALA A 143 -2.52 8.95 7.92
C ALA A 143 -1.69 10.20 7.67
N ASP A 144 -0.49 10.26 8.24
CA ASP A 144 0.54 11.20 7.82
C ASP A 144 1.60 10.42 7.04
N LEU A 145 1.93 10.86 5.83
CA LEU A 145 3.13 10.39 5.15
C LEU A 145 4.32 11.13 5.76
N ALA A 146 5.03 10.47 6.69
CA ALA A 146 6.10 11.06 7.48
C ALA A 146 7.48 10.85 6.85
N GLY A 147 7.66 9.73 6.14
CA GLY A 147 8.94 9.32 5.58
C GLY A 147 8.77 8.46 4.32
N VAL A 148 9.82 8.41 3.51
CA VAL A 148 9.96 7.43 2.43
C VAL A 148 11.43 7.06 2.39
N HIS A 149 11.74 5.78 2.53
CA HIS A 149 13.09 5.24 2.34
C HIS A 149 13.11 4.21 1.21
N ALA A 150 14.30 4.01 0.63
CA ALA A 150 14.54 2.94 -0.32
C ALA A 150 14.54 1.59 0.41
N ASP A 151 14.35 0.49 -0.32
CA ASP A 151 14.46 -0.87 0.22
C ASP A 151 15.79 -1.03 1.00
N ASP A 152 15.66 -1.16 2.32
CA ASP A 152 16.71 -1.47 3.28
C ASP A 152 16.54 -2.89 3.87
N GLY A 153 15.69 -3.70 3.25
CA GLY A 153 15.27 -5.02 3.71
C GLY A 153 13.90 -5.00 4.39
N ALA A 154 13.78 -5.71 5.52
CA ALA A 154 12.52 -5.90 6.22
C ALA A 154 12.36 -4.91 7.39
N CYS A 155 12.17 -3.61 7.10
CA CYS A 155 11.93 -2.60 8.14
C CYS A 155 10.65 -2.86 8.96
N THR A 156 9.69 -3.62 8.41
CA THR A 156 8.53 -4.19 9.12
C THR A 156 8.15 -5.55 8.56
N ARG A 157 7.22 -6.26 9.23
CA ARG A 157 6.60 -7.51 8.70
C ARG A 157 5.87 -7.32 7.36
N TRP A 158 5.57 -6.08 6.99
CA TRP A 158 4.80 -5.72 5.80
C TRP A 158 5.64 -5.15 4.65
N SER A 159 6.96 -5.10 4.82
CA SER A 159 7.91 -4.59 3.83
C SER A 159 8.03 -5.54 2.65
N GLU A 160 8.19 -4.96 1.46
CA GLU A 160 8.32 -5.71 0.21
C GLU A 160 9.63 -5.35 -0.48
N TYR A 161 10.46 -6.37 -0.71
CA TYR A 161 11.75 -6.20 -1.38
C TYR A 161 11.59 -5.53 -2.75
N GLY A 162 12.54 -4.64 -3.06
CA GLY A 162 12.55 -3.87 -4.31
C GLY A 162 11.59 -2.69 -4.34
N CYS A 163 10.86 -2.41 -3.26
CA CYS A 163 9.97 -1.24 -3.16
C CYS A 163 10.58 -0.10 -2.33
N PHE A 164 10.13 1.12 -2.59
CA PHE A 164 10.20 2.19 -1.60
C PHE A 164 9.17 1.94 -0.50
N HIS A 165 9.59 2.18 0.73
CA HIS A 165 8.77 2.03 1.92
C HIS A 165 8.28 3.41 2.37
N TRP A 166 6.97 3.63 2.25
CA TRP A 166 6.29 4.86 2.65
C TRP A 166 5.84 4.73 4.10
N GLU A 167 6.41 5.54 4.98
CA GLU A 167 6.15 5.51 6.42
C GLU A 167 4.88 6.29 6.76
N LEU A 168 3.86 5.56 7.16
CA LEU A 168 2.57 6.08 7.60
C LEU A 168 2.56 6.21 9.12
N ARG A 169 2.25 7.42 9.61
CA ARG A 169 2.11 7.71 11.04
C ARG A 169 0.74 8.28 11.37
N ASN A 170 0.43 8.31 12.66
CA ASN A 170 -0.81 8.89 13.18
C ASN A 170 -2.03 8.38 12.41
N VAL A 171 -2.08 7.07 12.13
CA VAL A 171 -3.18 6.52 11.33
C VAL A 171 -4.45 6.54 12.17
N GLN A 172 -5.51 7.07 11.60
CA GLN A 172 -6.83 7.15 12.22
C GLN A 172 -7.84 6.54 11.25
N THR A 173 -8.43 5.41 11.63
CA THR A 173 -9.54 4.82 10.89
C THR A 173 -10.73 5.78 10.87
N LEU A 174 -11.45 5.82 9.75
CA LEU A 174 -12.76 6.45 9.70
C LEU A 174 -13.75 5.51 10.41
N GLN A 175 -14.55 6.06 11.33
CA GLN A 175 -15.67 5.33 11.93
C GLN A 175 -16.79 5.14 10.91
N GLN A 176 -16.95 6.11 10.01
CA GLN A 176 -17.87 6.07 8.88
C GLN A 176 -17.07 6.26 7.59
N PRO A 177 -16.71 5.18 6.89
CA PRO A 177 -16.05 5.27 5.59
C PRO A 177 -16.86 6.10 4.61
N VAL A 178 -16.19 6.97 3.84
CA VAL A 178 -16.85 7.88 2.90
C VAL A 178 -16.52 7.48 1.48
N HIS A 179 -17.54 7.30 0.64
CA HIS A 179 -17.37 6.91 -0.75
C HIS A 179 -16.52 7.94 -1.52
N ALA A 180 -15.57 7.46 -2.32
CA ALA A 180 -14.76 8.29 -3.21
C ALA A 180 -14.37 7.54 -4.47
N THR A 181 -14.26 8.25 -5.57
CA THR A 181 -13.64 7.71 -6.79
C THR A 181 -12.13 7.82 -6.66
N GLY A 182 -11.44 6.68 -6.58
CA GLY A 182 -9.99 6.61 -6.51
C GLY A 182 -9.29 7.11 -7.77
N SER A 183 -7.96 7.25 -7.71
CA SER A 183 -7.13 7.67 -8.84
C SER A 183 -5.73 7.08 -8.74
N GLN A 184 -5.02 7.04 -9.87
CA GLN A 184 -3.63 6.58 -9.91
C GLN A 184 -2.70 7.59 -9.23
N ARG A 185 -1.60 7.06 -8.65
CA ARG A 185 -0.60 7.84 -7.90
C ARG A 185 -1.23 8.63 -6.74
N LEU A 186 -0.52 9.62 -6.22
CA LEU A 186 -1.08 10.58 -5.27
C LEU A 186 -2.06 11.50 -6.01
N TRP A 187 -3.27 11.65 -5.47
CA TRP A 187 -4.29 12.53 -6.01
C TRP A 187 -4.78 13.54 -4.97
N LYS A 188 -5.31 14.66 -5.45
CA LYS A 188 -5.82 15.74 -4.59
C LYS A 188 -7.32 15.51 -4.34
N PRO A 189 -7.76 15.29 -3.09
CA PRO A 189 -9.18 15.23 -2.80
C PRO A 189 -9.82 16.59 -3.04
N ASN A 190 -11.06 16.60 -3.54
CA ASN A 190 -11.82 17.84 -3.70
C ASN A 190 -12.42 18.27 -2.36
N ARG A 191 -12.85 19.54 -2.28
CA ARG A 191 -13.42 20.10 -1.04
C ARG A 191 -14.65 19.35 -0.57
N GLN A 192 -15.52 18.94 -1.50
CA GLN A 192 -16.75 18.20 -1.18
C GLN A 192 -16.45 16.88 -0.45
N LEU A 193 -15.44 16.12 -0.90
CA LEU A 193 -15.04 14.87 -0.24
C LEU A 193 -14.51 15.15 1.17
N LEU A 194 -13.70 16.19 1.35
CA LEU A 194 -13.19 16.58 2.68
C LEU A 194 -14.34 16.97 3.62
N ASP A 195 -15.28 17.79 3.14
CA ASP A 195 -16.46 18.18 3.91
C ASP A 195 -17.30 16.96 4.30
N GLN A 196 -17.51 16.00 3.39
CA GLN A 196 -18.20 14.74 3.67
C GLN A 196 -17.49 13.90 4.74
N ILE A 197 -16.16 13.79 4.68
CA ILE A 197 -15.37 13.06 5.68
C ILE A 197 -15.52 13.72 7.05
N THR A 198 -15.36 15.04 7.14
CA THR A 198 -15.48 15.76 8.42
C THR A 198 -16.88 15.68 9.00
N ALA A 199 -17.93 15.77 8.17
CA ALA A 199 -19.31 15.63 8.60
C ALA A 199 -19.60 14.21 9.15
N ALA A 200 -19.11 13.16 8.48
CA ALA A 200 -19.30 11.77 8.89
C ALA A 200 -18.37 11.35 10.04
N ASN A 201 -17.23 12.03 10.22
CA ASN A 201 -16.20 11.71 11.21
C ASN A 201 -15.72 13.00 11.91
N PRO A 202 -16.51 13.59 12.82
CA PRO A 202 -16.21 14.89 13.43
C PRO A 202 -14.86 14.98 14.13
N ALA A 203 -14.33 13.87 14.65
CA ALA A 203 -13.01 13.79 15.28
C ALA A 203 -11.85 14.13 14.31
N LEU A 204 -12.07 14.02 13.00
CA LEU A 204 -11.07 14.33 11.97
C LEU A 204 -11.08 15.80 11.53
N THR A 205 -12.04 16.61 12.00
CA THR A 205 -12.24 17.99 11.54
C THR A 205 -10.96 18.81 11.62
N THR A 206 -10.33 18.91 12.79
CA THR A 206 -9.08 19.68 12.98
C THR A 206 -7.97 19.24 12.02
N ARG A 207 -7.88 17.94 11.75
CA ARG A 207 -6.84 17.38 10.87
C ARG A 207 -7.07 17.68 9.40
N LEU A 208 -8.34 17.83 8.98
CA LEU A 208 -8.74 18.03 7.59
C LEU A 208 -9.13 19.49 7.26
N SER A 209 -9.01 20.40 8.23
CA SER A 209 -9.34 21.83 8.07
C SER A 209 -8.27 22.65 7.34
N GLY A 210 -7.12 22.04 7.01
CA GLY A 210 -5.94 22.71 6.43
C GLY A 210 -6.05 23.06 4.95
#